data_AF-A0A177PVN9-F1
#
_entry.id   AF-A0A177PVN9-F1
#
_cell.length_a   1.000
_cell.length_b   1.000
_cell.length_c   1.000
_cell.angle_alpha   90.00
_cell.angle_beta   90.00
_cell.angle_gamma   90.00
#
_symmetry.space_group_name_H-M   'P 1'
#
loop_
_entity.id
_entity.type
_entity.pdbx_description
1 polymer ?
#
loop_
_entity_poly.entity_id
_entity_poly.type
_entity_poly.pdbx_seq_one_letter_code
_entity_poly.pdbx_strand_id
1 'polypeptide(L)'
;MSLISKRRWLLPVLVGALSVITLVSVACGDDDDDSGSNSSASGADVTILQSIKILDGAGLHGIDDGINKDKAIPATARTVALQMRTTLALTDWPSDLDAKATALNKVFQEFATVLDADSPDIAKAGDLAHQAHEGAHEFSHDVWQYLYKKAGVEVADAGGHD
;
A
#
# COMPACT_ATOMS: atom_id res chain seq x y z
N MET A 1 -18.69 41.67 17.30
CA MET A 1 -19.11 40.99 18.53
C MET A 1 -20.13 39.92 18.17
N SER A 2 -19.75 38.64 18.16
CA SER A 2 -20.69 37.51 18.25
C SER A 2 -19.92 36.26 18.69
N LEU A 3 -20.56 35.46 19.54
CA LEU A 3 -19.95 34.68 20.60
C LEU A 3 -19.58 33.25 20.17
N ILE A 4 -18.41 32.83 20.65
CA ILE A 4 -17.81 31.50 20.55
C ILE A 4 -18.62 30.51 21.39
N SER A 5 -19.22 29.49 20.76
CA SER A 5 -19.87 28.37 21.46
C SER A 5 -18.93 27.17 21.54
N LYS A 6 -18.20 27.04 22.66
CA LYS A 6 -17.41 25.85 23.00
C LYS A 6 -18.32 24.76 23.58
N ARG A 7 -18.62 23.71 22.80
CA ARG A 7 -19.22 22.47 23.35
C ARG A 7 -18.10 21.49 23.72
N ARG A 8 -17.81 21.41 25.02
CA ARG A 8 -17.01 20.35 25.64
C ARG A 8 -17.85 19.08 25.71
N TRP A 9 -17.45 18.04 25.01
CA TRP A 9 -17.96 16.68 25.24
C TRP A 9 -16.98 15.96 26.17
N LEU A 10 -17.46 15.65 27.38
CA LEU A 10 -16.84 14.70 28.30
C LEU A 10 -17.50 13.34 28.03
N LEU A 11 -16.71 12.33 27.69
CA LEU A 11 -17.15 10.94 27.70
C LEU A 11 -16.26 10.13 28.67
N PRO A 12 -16.85 9.18 29.40
CA PRO A 12 -16.29 8.64 30.62
C PRO A 12 -15.28 7.51 30.38
N VAL A 13 -14.32 7.46 31.30
CA VAL A 13 -13.38 6.38 31.60
C VAL A 13 -14.16 5.09 31.87
N LEU A 14 -13.81 4.00 31.17
CA LEU A 14 -14.22 2.65 31.54
C LEU A 14 -12.97 1.81 31.85
N VAL A 15 -12.81 1.50 33.14
CA VAL A 15 -11.84 0.58 33.72
C VAL A 15 -12.35 -0.85 33.51
N GLY A 16 -11.52 -1.75 32.99
CA GLY A 16 -11.92 -3.14 32.74
C GLY A 16 -10.76 -4.15 32.80
N ALA A 17 -10.59 -4.73 34.00
CA ALA A 17 -10.13 -6.08 34.33
C ALA A 17 -8.88 -6.69 33.63
N LEU A 18 -7.80 -6.71 34.42
CA LEU A 18 -6.60 -7.53 34.28
C LEU A 18 -6.94 -9.02 34.52
N SER A 19 -6.61 -9.91 33.58
CA SER A 19 -6.63 -11.37 33.79
C SER A 19 -5.25 -11.94 33.44
N VAL A 20 -4.55 -12.44 34.45
CA VAL A 20 -3.25 -13.12 34.35
C VAL A 20 -3.52 -14.61 34.11
N ILE A 21 -3.05 -15.13 32.99
CA ILE A 21 -3.03 -16.57 32.71
C ILE A 21 -1.55 -16.99 32.64
N THR A 22 -1.11 -17.73 33.65
CA THR A 22 0.19 -18.42 33.68
C THR A 22 0.10 -19.72 32.91
N LEU A 23 0.85 -19.82 31.81
CA LEU A 23 1.02 -21.06 31.05
C LEU A 23 2.35 -21.73 31.45
N VAL A 24 2.23 -23.03 31.72
CA VAL A 24 3.28 -23.95 32.17
C VAL A 24 4.17 -24.33 30.98
N SER A 25 5.49 -24.21 31.15
CA SER A 25 6.51 -24.60 30.18
C SER A 25 6.60 -26.13 30.08
N VAL A 26 6.25 -26.70 28.93
CA VAL A 26 6.65 -28.06 28.54
C VAL A 26 7.97 -27.96 27.80
N ALA A 27 9.02 -28.49 28.43
CA ALA A 27 10.33 -28.71 27.84
C ALA A 27 10.46 -30.21 27.52
N CYS A 28 10.47 -30.55 26.24
CA CYS A 28 10.90 -31.81 25.60
C CYS A 28 11.09 -31.43 24.12
N GLY A 29 12.15 -31.74 23.38
CA GLY A 29 13.39 -32.46 23.59
C GLY A 29 14.24 -32.22 22.33
N ASP A 30 15.55 -32.43 22.44
CA ASP A 30 16.51 -32.44 21.33
C ASP A 30 16.09 -33.47 20.26
N ASP A 31 15.93 -33.00 19.02
CA ASP A 31 16.13 -33.81 17.82
C ASP A 31 16.76 -32.89 16.76
N ASP A 32 17.98 -33.24 16.35
CA ASP A 32 18.74 -32.67 15.24
C ASP A 32 17.99 -32.90 13.92
N ASP A 33 17.08 -32.01 13.56
CA ASP A 33 16.46 -31.99 12.23
C ASP A 33 17.03 -30.83 11.40
N ASP A 34 17.62 -31.20 10.27
CA ASP A 34 18.02 -30.35 9.14
C ASP A 34 16.75 -29.73 8.52
N SER A 35 16.13 -28.83 9.29
CA SER A 35 14.89 -28.14 9.00
C SER A 35 15.17 -27.07 7.97
N GLY A 36 15.02 -27.43 6.69
CA GLY A 36 14.77 -26.47 5.63
C GLY A 36 13.68 -25.51 6.11
N SER A 37 14.11 -24.29 6.48
CA SER A 37 13.30 -23.28 7.15
C SER A 37 12.14 -22.89 6.22
N ASN A 38 11.03 -23.60 6.36
CA ASN A 38 9.81 -23.32 5.65
C ASN A 38 9.20 -22.10 6.34
N SER A 39 9.67 -20.91 5.93
CA SER A 39 9.24 -19.62 6.46
C SER A 39 7.73 -19.52 6.30
N SER A 40 6.99 -19.81 7.38
CA SER A 40 5.55 -19.75 7.39
C SER A 40 5.13 -18.30 7.16
N ALA A 41 4.32 -18.05 6.13
CA ALA A 41 3.87 -16.71 5.79
C ALA A 41 3.20 -16.06 7.02
N SER A 42 3.71 -14.90 7.42
CA SER A 42 3.12 -14.12 8.51
C SER A 42 1.85 -13.41 8.01
N GLY A 43 0.98 -12.97 8.94
CA GLY A 43 -0.18 -12.15 8.58
C GLY A 43 0.20 -10.86 7.84
N ALA A 44 1.39 -10.32 8.14
CA ALA A 44 1.95 -9.16 7.43
C ALA A 44 2.28 -9.49 5.97
N ASP A 45 2.82 -10.68 5.70
CA ASP A 45 3.17 -11.10 4.33
C ASP A 45 1.94 -11.26 3.44
N VAL A 46 0.87 -11.83 4.00
CA VAL A 46 -0.42 -11.94 3.30
C VAL A 46 -0.99 -10.55 3.00
N THR A 47 -0.85 -9.61 3.94
CA THR A 47 -1.31 -8.23 3.75
C THR A 47 -0.52 -7.53 2.65
N ILE A 48 0.82 -7.63 2.65
CA ILE A 48 1.68 -7.08 1.59
C ILE A 48 1.30 -7.66 0.22
N LEU A 49 1.14 -8.99 0.15
CA LEU A 49 0.73 -9.69 -1.08
C LEU A 49 -0.63 -9.21 -1.60
N GLN A 50 -1.62 -9.04 -0.73
CA GLN A 50 -2.94 -8.53 -1.10
C GLN A 50 -2.87 -7.07 -1.57
N SER A 51 -2.14 -6.23 -0.83
CA SER A 51 -1.96 -4.82 -1.16
C SER A 51 -1.30 -4.62 -2.53
N ILE A 52 -0.27 -5.40 -2.85
CA ILE A 52 0.36 -5.28 -4.17
C ILE A 52 -0.54 -5.78 -5.29
N LYS A 53 -1.32 -6.84 -5.07
CA LYS A 53 -2.31 -7.29 -6.07
C LYS A 53 -3.42 -6.25 -6.31
N ILE A 54 -3.80 -5.49 -5.28
CA ILE A 54 -4.74 -4.36 -5.44
C ILE A 54 -4.10 -3.25 -6.28
N LEU A 55 -2.82 -2.93 -6.04
CA LEU A 55 -2.10 -1.91 -6.80
C LEU A 55 -1.90 -2.31 -8.27
N ASP A 56 -1.45 -3.54 -8.53
CA ASP A 56 -1.24 -4.10 -9.88
C ASP A 56 -2.56 -4.12 -10.69
N GLY A 57 -3.68 -4.39 -10.01
CA GLY A 57 -5.01 -4.46 -10.62
C GLY A 57 -5.76 -3.13 -10.74
N ALA A 58 -5.15 -2.01 -10.35
CA ALA A 58 -5.85 -0.73 -10.23
C ALA A 58 -6.21 -0.05 -11.57
N GLY A 59 -5.68 -0.56 -12.69
CA GLY A 59 -5.96 -0.05 -14.03
C GLY A 59 -5.27 1.28 -14.36
N LEU A 60 -4.10 1.54 -13.75
CA LEU A 60 -3.37 2.80 -13.89
C LEU A 60 -2.94 3.10 -15.32
N HIS A 61 -2.53 2.08 -16.09
CA HIS A 61 -2.19 2.23 -17.51
C HIS A 61 -3.36 2.82 -18.32
N GLY A 62 -4.58 2.30 -18.12
CA GLY A 62 -5.76 2.83 -18.81
C GLY A 62 -6.15 4.24 -18.38
N ILE A 63 -5.83 4.62 -17.14
CA ILE A 63 -6.03 5.98 -16.64
C ILE A 63 -5.00 6.94 -17.27
N ASP A 64 -3.72 6.54 -17.29
CA ASP A 64 -2.64 7.26 -17.95
C ASP A 64 -2.98 7.51 -19.43
N ASP A 65 -3.30 6.45 -20.17
CA ASP A 65 -3.68 6.53 -21.58
C ASP A 65 -4.90 7.42 -21.82
N GLY A 66 -5.97 7.28 -21.02
CA GLY A 66 -7.16 8.13 -21.16
C GLY A 66 -6.84 9.62 -21.01
N ILE A 67 -5.99 9.99 -20.05
CA ILE A 67 -5.65 11.39 -19.83
C ILE A 67 -4.63 11.89 -20.86
N ASN A 68 -3.57 11.14 -21.12
CA ASN A 68 -2.45 11.59 -21.93
C ASN A 68 -2.68 11.43 -23.44
N LYS A 69 -3.36 10.37 -23.87
CA LYS A 69 -3.68 10.13 -25.29
C LYS A 69 -5.03 10.71 -25.65
N ASP A 70 -6.07 10.36 -24.90
CA ASP A 70 -7.45 10.72 -25.25
C ASP A 70 -7.86 12.11 -24.73
N LYS A 71 -7.02 12.73 -23.89
CA LYS A 71 -7.28 14.03 -23.25
C LYS A 71 -8.59 14.04 -22.46
N ALA A 72 -8.95 12.90 -21.87
CA ALA A 72 -10.16 12.71 -21.10
C ALA A 72 -9.82 12.09 -19.73
N ILE A 73 -10.30 12.70 -18.65
CA ILE A 73 -10.17 12.13 -17.30
C ILE A 73 -11.21 11.01 -17.14
N PRO A 74 -10.80 9.74 -16.93
CA PRO A 74 -11.74 8.68 -16.62
C PRO A 74 -12.50 8.98 -15.31
N ALA A 75 -13.80 8.69 -15.29
CA ALA A 75 -14.65 8.97 -14.12
C ALA A 75 -14.17 8.27 -12.83
N THR A 76 -13.41 7.19 -12.95
CA THR A 76 -12.85 6.42 -11.82
C THR A 76 -11.51 6.96 -11.32
N ALA A 77 -10.82 7.82 -12.06
CA ALA A 77 -9.41 8.16 -11.81
C ALA A 77 -9.16 8.67 -10.38
N ARG A 78 -10.01 9.59 -9.89
CA ARG A 78 -9.88 10.13 -8.53
C ARG A 78 -10.12 9.07 -7.46
N THR A 79 -11.14 8.24 -7.64
CA THR A 79 -11.45 7.16 -6.70
C THR A 79 -10.31 6.15 -6.62
N VAL A 80 -9.75 5.76 -7.78
CA VAL A 80 -8.59 4.87 -7.84
C VAL A 80 -7.39 5.50 -7.14
N ALA A 81 -7.07 6.78 -7.41
CA ALA A 81 -5.96 7.47 -6.75
C ALA A 81 -6.11 7.48 -5.21
N LEU A 82 -7.33 7.71 -4.70
CA LEU A 82 -7.60 7.66 -3.26
C LEU A 82 -7.50 6.24 -2.68
N GLN A 83 -7.96 5.23 -3.41
CA GLN A 83 -7.83 3.83 -3.01
C GLN A 83 -6.35 3.42 -2.92
N MET A 84 -5.54 3.74 -3.93
CA MET A 84 -4.12 3.39 -3.95
C MET A 84 -3.34 4.10 -2.84
N ARG A 85 -3.63 5.39 -2.63
CA ARG A 85 -3.10 6.16 -1.48
C ARG A 85 -3.41 5.45 -0.16
N THR A 86 -4.66 5.00 0.02
CA THR A 86 -5.10 4.32 1.24
C THR A 86 -4.40 2.97 1.41
N THR A 87 -4.31 2.17 0.34
CA THR A 87 -3.60 0.89 0.34
C THR A 87 -2.14 1.07 0.73
N LEU A 88 -1.43 2.04 0.13
CA LEU A 88 -0.02 2.31 0.43
C LEU A 88 0.17 2.78 1.88
N ALA A 89 -0.71 3.63 2.39
CA ALA A 89 -0.60 4.18 3.74
C ALA A 89 -0.98 3.20 4.87
N LEU A 90 -1.81 2.20 4.59
CA LEU A 90 -2.27 1.22 5.59
C LEU A 90 -1.51 -0.10 5.58
N THR A 91 -0.63 -0.31 4.61
CA THR A 91 0.19 -1.52 4.54
C THR A 91 1.48 -1.29 5.32
N ASP A 92 1.78 -2.19 6.27
CA ASP A 92 3.05 -2.19 6.99
C ASP A 92 4.17 -2.71 6.09
N TRP A 93 4.72 -1.82 5.25
CA TRP A 93 5.79 -2.17 4.32
C TRP A 93 7.10 -2.50 5.05
N PRO A 94 7.91 -3.43 4.53
CA PRO A 94 9.28 -3.63 4.99
C PRO A 94 10.10 -2.34 4.88
N SER A 95 11.10 -2.16 5.75
CA SER A 95 11.93 -0.94 5.82
C SER A 95 12.51 -0.52 4.47
N ASP A 96 12.91 -1.50 3.65
CA ASP A 96 13.54 -1.29 2.35
C ASP A 96 12.55 -0.80 1.28
N LEU A 97 11.24 -0.94 1.54
CA LEU A 97 10.14 -0.56 0.65
C LEU A 97 9.37 0.67 1.16
N ASP A 98 9.44 0.98 2.47
CA ASP A 98 8.67 2.05 3.12
C ASP A 98 8.88 3.44 2.48
N ALA A 99 10.13 3.78 2.17
CA ALA A 99 10.45 5.05 1.53
C ALA A 99 9.84 5.16 0.11
N LYS A 100 9.86 4.07 -0.67
CA LYS A 100 9.27 4.01 -2.00
C LYS A 100 7.74 4.06 -1.94
N ALA A 101 7.14 3.31 -1.03
CA ALA A 101 5.70 3.35 -0.78
C ALA A 101 5.23 4.76 -0.39
N THR A 102 5.97 5.44 0.48
CA THR A 102 5.69 6.82 0.91
C THR A 102 5.79 7.81 -0.26
N ALA A 103 6.81 7.67 -1.10
CA ALA A 103 6.97 8.51 -2.29
C ALA A 103 5.81 8.31 -3.28
N LEU A 104 5.46 7.07 -3.59
CA LEU A 104 4.33 6.75 -4.48
C LEU A 104 2.99 7.22 -3.90
N ASN A 105 2.79 7.07 -2.59
CA ASN A 105 1.62 7.57 -1.87
C ASN A 105 1.44 9.09 -2.04
N LYS A 106 2.56 9.84 -2.04
CA LYS A 106 2.54 11.28 -2.30
C LYS A 106 2.13 11.61 -3.74
N VAL A 107 2.60 10.85 -4.74
CA VAL A 107 2.17 11.01 -6.14
C VAL A 107 0.64 10.82 -6.25
N PHE A 108 0.09 9.76 -5.65
CA PHE A 108 -1.36 9.55 -5.63
C PHE A 108 -2.13 10.66 -4.91
N GLN A 109 -1.57 11.22 -3.83
CA GLN A 109 -2.17 12.38 -3.16
C GLN A 109 -2.23 13.61 -4.07
N GLU A 110 -1.12 13.93 -4.74
CA GLU A 110 -1.06 15.07 -5.67
C GLU A 110 -1.99 14.85 -6.86
N PHE A 111 -2.04 13.63 -7.39
CA PHE A 111 -2.94 13.27 -8.49
C PHE A 111 -4.40 13.43 -8.08
N ALA A 112 -4.81 12.85 -6.95
CA ALA A 112 -6.17 13.00 -6.43
C ALA A 112 -6.54 14.48 -6.19
N THR A 113 -5.59 15.29 -5.74
CA THR A 113 -5.79 16.73 -5.50
C THR A 113 -6.06 17.48 -6.81
N VAL A 114 -5.30 17.19 -7.88
CA VAL A 114 -5.51 17.81 -9.19
C VAL A 114 -6.87 17.42 -9.77
N LEU A 115 -7.28 16.16 -9.60
CA LEU A 115 -8.56 15.65 -10.08
C LEU A 115 -9.78 16.17 -9.27
N ASP A 116 -9.58 16.73 -8.08
CA ASP A 116 -10.65 17.27 -7.22
C ASP A 116 -11.03 18.72 -7.55
N ALA A 117 -10.27 19.39 -8.41
CA ALA A 117 -10.54 20.77 -8.78
C ALA A 117 -11.82 20.89 -9.63
N ASP A 118 -12.55 22.01 -9.50
CA ASP A 118 -13.74 22.30 -10.32
C ASP A 118 -13.44 22.26 -11.83
N SER A 119 -12.21 22.63 -12.20
CA SER A 119 -11.66 22.55 -13.55
C SER A 119 -10.25 21.94 -13.49
N PRO A 120 -10.11 20.61 -13.56
CA PRO A 120 -8.81 19.95 -13.48
C PRO A 120 -7.86 20.37 -14.60
N ASP A 121 -6.60 20.63 -14.24
CA ASP A 121 -5.53 20.84 -15.21
C ASP A 121 -5.16 19.50 -15.86
N ILE A 122 -5.59 19.31 -17.11
CA ILE A 122 -5.41 18.06 -17.87
C ILE A 122 -3.92 17.73 -18.08
N ALA A 123 -3.07 18.73 -18.33
CA ALA A 123 -1.65 18.48 -18.57
C ALA A 123 -0.99 17.98 -17.28
N LYS A 124 -1.24 18.67 -16.16
CA LYS A 124 -0.73 18.25 -14.86
C LYS A 124 -1.33 16.91 -14.40
N ALA A 125 -2.60 16.67 -14.66
CA ALA A 125 -3.24 15.38 -14.39
C ALA A 125 -2.58 14.25 -15.19
N GLY A 126 -2.22 14.51 -16.46
CA GLY A 126 -1.49 13.59 -17.31
C GLY A 126 -0.11 13.25 -16.77
N ASP A 127 0.68 14.26 -16.41
CA ASP A 127 2.02 14.06 -15.84
C ASP A 127 1.97 13.23 -14.54
N LEU A 128 0.97 13.48 -13.68
CA LEU A 128 0.78 12.76 -12.43
C LEU A 128 0.23 11.34 -12.64
N ALA A 129 -0.64 11.14 -13.63
CA ALA A 129 -1.14 9.82 -14.00
C ALA A 129 0.01 8.93 -14.49
N HIS A 130 0.88 9.48 -15.34
CA HIS A 130 2.06 8.78 -15.83
C HIS A 130 3.03 8.44 -14.68
N GLN A 131 3.35 9.41 -13.81
CA GLN A 131 4.18 9.15 -12.63
C GLN A 131 3.57 8.10 -11.69
N ALA A 132 2.26 8.10 -11.50
CA ALA A 132 1.57 7.11 -10.67
C ALA A 132 1.63 5.71 -11.31
N HIS A 133 1.48 5.62 -12.62
CA HIS A 133 1.57 4.38 -13.40
C HIS A 133 2.98 3.79 -13.35
N GLU A 134 4.01 4.54 -13.76
CA GLU A 134 5.40 4.08 -13.76
C GLU A 134 5.91 3.82 -12.35
N GLY A 135 5.59 4.70 -11.40
CA GLY A 135 5.97 4.51 -9.99
C GLY A 135 5.33 3.27 -9.37
N ALA A 136 4.10 2.90 -9.78
CA ALA A 136 3.48 1.65 -9.37
C ALA A 136 4.15 0.43 -10.02
N HIS A 137 4.60 0.52 -11.28
CA HIS A 137 5.37 -0.55 -11.93
C HIS A 137 6.69 -0.82 -11.22
N GLU A 138 7.48 0.23 -10.95
CA GLU A 138 8.75 0.10 -10.23
C GLU A 138 8.52 -0.48 -8.83
N PHE A 139 7.57 0.09 -8.07
CA PHE A 139 7.28 -0.37 -6.72
C PHE A 139 6.76 -1.82 -6.70
N SER A 140 5.94 -2.21 -7.68
CA SER A 140 5.49 -3.60 -7.82
C SER A 140 6.63 -4.56 -8.03
N HIS A 141 7.57 -4.21 -8.91
CA HIS A 141 8.77 -5.01 -9.13
C HIS A 141 9.53 -5.25 -7.80
N ASP A 142 9.79 -4.21 -7.04
CA ASP A 142 10.52 -4.32 -5.76
C ASP A 142 9.77 -5.17 -4.72
N VAL A 143 8.45 -5.01 -4.62
CA VAL A 143 7.62 -5.79 -3.69
C VAL A 143 7.62 -7.27 -4.08
N TRP A 144 7.51 -7.59 -5.37
CA TRP A 144 7.58 -8.97 -5.84
C TRP A 144 8.95 -9.60 -5.60
N GLN A 145 10.04 -8.86 -5.83
CA GLN A 145 11.39 -9.32 -5.49
C GLN A 145 11.53 -9.63 -3.99
N TYR A 146 11.00 -8.76 -3.12
CA TYR A 146 10.95 -9.01 -1.68
C TYR A 146 10.18 -10.29 -1.35
N LEU A 147 8.97 -10.46 -1.90
CA LEU A 147 8.11 -11.62 -1.63
C LEU A 147 8.73 -12.94 -2.12
N TYR A 148 9.34 -12.95 -3.31
CA TYR A 148 10.01 -14.15 -3.85
C TYR A 148 11.22 -14.54 -3.01
N LYS A 149 12.08 -13.57 -2.68
CA LYS A 149 13.23 -13.79 -1.79
C LYS A 149 12.78 -14.36 -0.44
N LYS A 150 11.70 -13.80 0.14
CA LYS A 150 11.15 -14.26 1.43
C LYS A 150 10.55 -15.66 1.35
N ALA A 151 9.95 -16.01 0.22
CA ALA A 151 9.37 -17.33 -0.02
C ALA A 151 10.39 -18.39 -0.47
N GLY A 152 11.66 -18.01 -0.70
CA GLY A 152 12.67 -18.92 -1.26
C GLY A 152 12.37 -19.33 -2.70
N VAL A 153 11.61 -18.53 -3.45
CA VAL A 153 11.30 -18.78 -4.85
C VAL A 153 12.42 -18.21 -5.71
N GLU A 154 13.13 -19.08 -6.42
CA GLU A 154 14.10 -18.65 -7.43
C GLU A 154 13.35 -18.11 -8.65
N VAL A 155 13.40 -16.79 -8.82
CA VAL A 155 13.05 -16.16 -10.08
C VAL A 155 14.33 -16.06 -10.91
N ALA A 156 14.41 -16.83 -11.99
CA ALA A 156 15.39 -16.53 -13.04
C ALA A 156 15.13 -15.08 -13.48
N ASP A 157 16.18 -14.25 -13.53
CA ASP A 157 16.08 -12.85 -13.97
C ASP A 157 15.26 -12.80 -15.25
N ALA A 158 13.99 -12.43 -15.12
CA ALA A 158 13.10 -12.25 -16.24
C ALA A 158 13.60 -10.97 -16.89
N GLY A 159 14.42 -11.13 -17.93
CA GLY A 159 14.98 -10.02 -18.70
C GLY A 159 13.90 -8.97 -18.93
N GLY A 160 14.21 -7.73 -18.51
CA GLY A 160 13.28 -6.61 -18.49
C GLY A 160 12.47 -6.53 -19.78
N HIS A 161 11.16 -6.57 -19.66
CA HIS A 161 10.26 -6.20 -20.72
C HIS A 161 9.86 -4.75 -20.49
N ASP A 162 10.62 -3.88 -21.15
CA ASP A 162 10.27 -2.50 -21.47
C ASP A 162 9.09 -2.46 -22.47
#